data_AF-A0A076H7B6-F1
#
_entry.id   AF-A0A076H7B6-F1
#
_cell.length_a   1.000
_cell.length_b   1.000
_cell.length_c   1.000
_cell.angle_alpha   90.00
_cell.angle_beta   90.00
_cell.angle_gamma   90.00
#
_symmetry.space_group_name_H-M   'P 1'
#
loop_
_entity.id
_entity.type
_entity.pdbx_description
1 polymer ?
#
loop_
_entity_poly.entity_id
_entity_poly.type
_entity_poly.pdbx_seq_one_letter_code
_entity_poly.pdbx_strand_id
1 'polypeptide(L)'
;MTSKGIWYGGTVVSGHGVASGRSDDSPYPAGTIALQTPHFALRGFDLHNCWPGTINLSFAPLEVRLHSADHCFPDLFWTELHSPETFSFWRIEICLDDGPAIDGWIYRPHPETKQRHWQPDSMLELLAPSLPGVVTGGSLSIRDPADRIRVINTARLRARLLEFLKFRVLASQGLFFQNTEGNHRREWLGACYPEALDLGDQDLDQIWSQAKSLYTED
;
A
#
# COMPACT_ATOMS: atom_id res chain seq x y z
N MET A 1 25.79 6.48 2.94
CA MET A 1 25.64 5.17 2.27
C MET A 1 24.19 5.06 1.86
N THR A 2 23.86 5.33 0.60
CA THR A 2 22.49 5.18 0.09
C THR A 2 22.16 3.69 0.09
N SER A 3 21.24 3.29 0.98
CA SER A 3 20.54 2.02 0.85
C SER A 3 20.05 1.91 -0.58
N LYS A 4 20.57 0.95 -1.35
CA LYS A 4 20.00 0.63 -2.67
C LYS A 4 18.71 -0.11 -2.37
N GLY A 5 17.59 0.63 -2.30
CA GLY A 5 16.26 0.06 -2.08
C GLY A 5 15.97 -1.08 -3.07
N ILE A 6 15.08 -1.99 -2.66
CA ILE A 6 14.66 -3.14 -3.47
C ILE A 6 13.73 -2.65 -4.59
N TRP A 7 13.89 -3.20 -5.80
CA TRP A 7 12.95 -3.00 -6.89
C TRP A 7 11.81 -4.02 -6.80
N TYR A 8 10.57 -3.53 -6.85
CA TYR A 8 9.36 -4.34 -6.88
C TYR A 8 8.71 -4.25 -8.25
N GLY A 9 8.65 -5.37 -8.96
CA GLY A 9 7.95 -5.48 -10.25
C GLY A 9 6.45 -5.70 -10.05
N GLY A 10 5.65 -5.01 -10.87
CA GLY A 10 4.20 -5.20 -10.97
C GLY A 10 3.72 -5.13 -12.42
N THR A 11 2.44 -5.44 -12.61
CA THR A 11 1.78 -5.41 -13.91
C THR A 11 0.87 -4.19 -14.02
N VAL A 12 1.02 -3.43 -15.10
CA VAL A 12 0.15 -2.28 -15.38
C VAL A 12 -1.26 -2.78 -15.72
N VAL A 13 -2.27 -2.23 -15.05
CA VAL A 13 -3.67 -2.61 -15.25
C VAL A 13 -4.52 -1.41 -15.65
N SER A 14 -5.61 -1.67 -16.36
CA SER A 14 -6.57 -0.63 -16.72
C SER A 14 -7.31 -0.14 -15.47
N GLY A 15 -7.36 1.17 -15.28
CA GLY A 15 -8.23 1.80 -14.28
C GLY A 15 -9.59 2.19 -14.86
N HIS A 16 -10.42 2.80 -14.02
CA HIS A 16 -11.74 3.30 -14.43
C HIS A 16 -11.70 4.59 -15.27
N GLY A 17 -10.53 5.21 -15.46
CA GLY A 17 -10.37 6.45 -16.24
C GLY A 17 -10.82 7.73 -15.53
N VAL A 18 -11.28 7.64 -14.28
CA VAL A 18 -11.73 8.78 -13.46
C VAL A 18 -10.58 9.74 -13.13
N ALA A 19 -9.40 9.20 -12.80
CA ALA A 19 -8.22 10.01 -12.48
C ALA A 19 -7.78 10.92 -13.64
N SER A 20 -7.94 10.42 -14.88
CA SER A 20 -7.50 11.08 -16.11
C SER A 20 -8.60 11.77 -16.90
N GLY A 21 -9.85 11.75 -16.42
CA GLY A 21 -10.99 12.34 -17.14
C GLY A 21 -11.35 11.60 -18.44
N ARG A 22 -10.96 10.33 -18.58
CA ARG A 22 -11.24 9.48 -19.76
C ARG A 22 -12.48 8.61 -19.58
N SER A 23 -13.18 8.77 -18.46
CA SER A 23 -14.39 8.02 -18.13
C SER A 23 -15.61 8.84 -18.52
N ASP A 24 -16.44 8.30 -19.41
CA ASP A 24 -17.64 8.97 -19.92
C ASP A 24 -18.67 9.24 -18.81
N ASP A 25 -18.69 8.40 -17.77
CA ASP A 25 -19.62 8.49 -16.63
C ASP A 25 -19.04 9.26 -15.43
N SER A 26 -17.88 9.89 -15.58
CA SER A 26 -17.25 10.60 -14.48
C SER A 26 -17.85 12.01 -14.31
N PRO A 27 -18.19 12.44 -13.08
CA PRO A 27 -18.59 13.82 -12.82
C PRO A 27 -17.41 14.81 -12.94
N TYR A 28 -16.19 14.33 -13.22
CA TYR A 28 -14.96 15.11 -13.30
C TYR A 28 -14.41 15.11 -14.74
N PRO A 29 -14.89 15.99 -15.63
CA PRO A 29 -14.51 15.96 -17.06
C PRO A 29 -13.02 16.23 -17.31
N ALA A 30 -12.33 16.96 -16.41
CA ALA A 30 -10.89 17.17 -16.47
C ALA A 30 -10.07 16.04 -15.81
N GLY A 31 -10.73 15.09 -15.13
CA GLY A 31 -10.11 14.09 -14.27
C GLY A 31 -9.82 14.59 -12.85
N THR A 32 -9.83 13.68 -11.88
CA THR A 32 -9.63 14.06 -10.47
C THR A 32 -8.24 14.63 -10.22
N ILE A 33 -7.19 14.09 -10.86
CA ILE A 33 -5.82 14.56 -10.64
C ILE A 33 -5.65 16.02 -11.09
N ALA A 34 -6.20 16.39 -12.25
CA ALA A 34 -6.16 17.76 -12.72
C ALA A 34 -6.89 18.73 -11.76
N LEU A 35 -8.05 18.31 -11.23
CA LEU A 35 -8.83 19.11 -10.27
C LEU A 35 -8.15 19.22 -8.91
N GLN A 36 -7.49 18.17 -8.43
CA GLN A 36 -6.84 18.13 -7.12
C GLN A 36 -5.48 18.84 -7.10
N THR A 37 -4.76 18.86 -8.23
CA THR A 37 -3.39 19.42 -8.35
C THR A 37 -3.24 20.84 -7.78
N PRO A 38 -4.13 21.81 -8.08
CA PRO A 38 -4.06 23.15 -7.50
C PRO A 38 -4.17 23.16 -5.96
N HIS A 39 -4.97 22.26 -5.37
CA HIS A 39 -5.17 22.19 -3.93
C HIS A 39 -3.93 21.65 -3.19
N PHE A 40 -3.19 20.73 -3.82
CA PHE A 40 -1.90 20.25 -3.34
C PHE A 40 -0.81 21.32 -3.48
N ALA A 41 -0.77 22.03 -4.61
CA ALA A 41 0.21 23.09 -4.87
C ALA A 41 0.10 24.23 -3.83
N LEU A 42 -1.13 24.63 -3.47
CA LEU A 42 -1.38 25.60 -2.39
C LEU A 42 -0.83 25.18 -1.02
N ARG A 43 -0.57 23.88 -0.82
CA ARG A 43 0.00 23.30 0.41
C ARG A 43 1.48 22.95 0.26
N GLY A 44 2.14 23.45 -0.78
CA GLY A 44 3.57 23.27 -1.02
C GLY A 44 3.96 21.94 -1.66
N PHE A 45 3.00 21.18 -2.21
CA PHE A 45 3.27 19.95 -2.94
C PHE A 45 2.86 20.09 -4.41
N ASP A 46 3.87 20.19 -5.27
CA ASP A 46 3.69 20.53 -6.68
C ASP A 46 3.77 19.29 -7.58
N LEU A 47 2.68 19.04 -8.32
CA LEU A 47 2.53 17.93 -9.25
C LEU A 47 2.52 18.37 -10.73
N HIS A 48 2.89 19.63 -11.06
CA HIS A 48 2.76 20.14 -12.44
C HIS A 48 3.52 19.32 -13.50
N ASN A 49 4.61 18.66 -13.10
CA ASN A 49 5.40 17.81 -13.99
C ASN A 49 4.80 16.42 -14.19
N CYS A 50 3.77 16.05 -13.43
CA CYS A 50 3.08 14.78 -13.59
C CYS A 50 2.02 14.87 -14.69
N TRP A 51 1.85 13.79 -15.43
CA TRP A 51 0.70 13.63 -16.31
C TRP A 51 -0.59 13.63 -15.46
N PRO A 52 -1.68 14.30 -15.90
CA PRO A 52 -2.91 14.44 -15.10
C PRO A 52 -3.74 13.15 -15.12
N GLY A 53 -3.25 12.13 -14.40
CA GLY A 53 -3.92 10.86 -14.17
C GLY A 53 -2.94 9.83 -13.59
N THR A 54 -3.41 8.62 -13.32
CA THR A 54 -2.64 7.60 -12.60
C THR A 54 -2.27 6.40 -13.49
N ILE A 55 -1.11 5.81 -13.23
CA ILE A 55 -0.77 4.45 -13.68
C ILE A 55 -1.20 3.48 -12.57
N ASN A 56 -2.09 2.55 -12.86
CA ASN A 56 -2.47 1.52 -11.89
C ASN A 56 -1.51 0.34 -12.02
N LEU A 57 -0.78 0.05 -10.95
CA LEU A 57 0.19 -1.02 -10.87
C LEU A 57 -0.30 -2.10 -9.92
N SER A 58 -0.46 -3.33 -10.42
CA SER A 58 -0.90 -4.49 -9.65
C SER A 58 0.28 -5.38 -9.26
N PHE A 59 0.31 -5.80 -8.01
CA PHE A 59 1.23 -6.80 -7.45
C PHE A 59 0.53 -8.12 -7.16
N ALA A 60 -0.74 -8.28 -7.58
CA ALA A 60 -1.53 -9.46 -7.30
C ALA A 60 -0.79 -10.75 -7.70
N PRO A 61 -0.82 -11.80 -6.86
CA PRO A 61 -1.62 -11.94 -5.64
C PRO A 61 -0.97 -11.38 -4.37
N LEU A 62 0.16 -10.66 -4.48
CA LEU A 62 0.83 -10.04 -3.34
C LEU A 62 0.11 -8.75 -2.93
N GLU A 63 0.21 -8.42 -1.65
CA GLU A 63 -0.34 -7.20 -1.07
C GLU A 63 0.78 -6.18 -0.83
N VAL A 64 0.44 -4.90 -0.95
CA VAL A 64 1.35 -3.80 -0.71
C VAL A 64 1.02 -3.16 0.64
N ARG A 65 2.05 -2.98 1.47
CA ARG A 65 1.98 -2.20 2.71
C ARG A 65 2.85 -0.97 2.58
N LEU A 66 2.28 0.15 3.00
CA LEU A 66 2.90 1.47 2.98
C LEU A 66 2.89 2.04 4.39
N HIS A 67 4.00 2.65 4.79
CA HIS A 67 4.08 3.40 6.05
C HIS A 67 4.82 4.73 5.85
N SER A 68 4.72 5.66 6.81
CA SER A 68 5.56 6.86 6.84
C SER A 68 5.56 7.71 5.54
N ALA A 69 4.38 8.12 5.07
CA ALA A 69 4.23 8.95 3.87
C ALA A 69 5.10 10.22 3.90
N ASP A 70 5.58 10.65 2.73
CA ASP A 70 6.30 11.93 2.57
C ASP A 70 5.36 13.12 2.77
N HIS A 71 4.13 13.00 2.25
CA HIS A 71 3.10 14.00 2.40
C HIS A 71 1.78 13.33 2.81
N CYS A 72 1.06 13.99 3.72
CA CYS A 72 -0.30 13.62 4.10
C CYS A 72 -1.16 14.88 4.14
N PHE A 73 -2.28 14.86 3.42
CA PHE A 73 -3.26 15.93 3.37
C PHE A 73 -4.57 15.40 3.93
N PRO A 74 -4.80 15.50 5.26
CA PRO A 74 -6.06 15.09 5.86
C PRO A 74 -7.19 16.03 5.46
N ASP A 75 -8.37 15.46 5.25
CA ASP A 75 -9.63 16.18 5.01
C ASP A 75 -9.51 17.31 3.99
N LEU A 76 -8.88 17.02 2.85
CA LEU A 76 -8.71 17.97 1.78
C LEU A 76 -10.03 18.22 1.08
N PHE A 77 -10.53 19.45 1.20
CA PHE A 77 -11.67 19.92 0.42
C PHE A 77 -11.20 20.36 -0.98
N TRP A 78 -11.44 19.51 -1.98
CA TRP A 78 -11.06 19.75 -3.38
C TRP A 78 -12.26 19.83 -4.34
N THR A 79 -13.47 19.56 -3.86
CA THR A 79 -14.71 19.65 -4.65
C THR A 79 -15.92 19.78 -3.73
N GLU A 80 -17.00 20.36 -4.25
CA GLU A 80 -18.31 20.49 -3.58
C GLU A 80 -19.17 19.21 -3.71
N LEU A 81 -18.73 18.21 -4.48
CA LEU A 81 -19.55 17.03 -4.82
C LEU A 81 -19.62 15.97 -3.70
N HIS A 82 -18.71 16.02 -2.73
CA HIS A 82 -18.66 15.08 -1.62
C HIS A 82 -17.88 15.69 -0.44
N SER A 83 -17.87 14.97 0.69
CA SER A 83 -17.07 15.32 1.85
C SER A 83 -15.57 15.38 1.53
N PRO A 84 -14.77 16.14 2.29
CA PRO A 84 -13.33 16.15 2.15
C PRO A 84 -12.70 14.76 2.20
N GLU A 85 -11.56 14.59 1.53
CA GLU A 85 -10.85 13.31 1.42
C GLU A 85 -9.41 13.43 1.91
N THR A 86 -8.87 12.35 2.46
CA THR A 86 -7.47 12.26 2.89
C THR A 86 -6.60 11.63 1.82
N PHE A 87 -5.44 12.25 1.55
CA PHE A 87 -4.47 11.78 0.56
C PHE A 87 -3.09 11.63 1.16
N SER A 88 -2.37 10.58 0.78
CA SER A 88 -0.95 10.43 1.10
C SER A 88 -0.11 10.15 -0.13
N PHE A 89 1.14 10.60 -0.07
CA PHE A 89 2.10 10.47 -1.15
C PHE A 89 3.44 9.91 -0.65
N TRP A 90 4.05 9.07 -1.47
CA TRP A 90 5.41 8.56 -1.26
C TRP A 90 6.21 8.82 -2.51
N ARG A 91 7.35 9.47 -2.35
CA ARG A 91 8.34 9.61 -3.41
C ARG A 91 8.94 8.24 -3.70
N ILE A 92 8.93 7.88 -4.97
CA ILE A 92 9.49 6.62 -5.46
C ILE A 92 10.28 6.88 -6.75
N GLU A 93 11.04 5.88 -7.14
CA GLU A 93 11.58 5.77 -8.48
C GLU A 93 10.81 4.70 -9.26
N ILE A 94 10.59 4.97 -10.53
CA ILE A 94 9.85 4.11 -11.46
C ILE A 94 10.79 3.70 -12.59
N CYS A 95 10.75 2.43 -12.97
CA CYS A 95 11.54 1.87 -14.07
C CYS A 95 10.62 1.06 -14.98
N LEU A 96 10.59 1.42 -16.26
CA LEU A 96 9.94 0.62 -17.30
C LEU A 96 11.00 -0.32 -17.88
N ASP A 97 10.80 -1.63 -17.75
CA ASP A 97 11.79 -2.66 -18.08
C ASP A 97 13.17 -2.34 -17.46
N ASP A 98 14.26 -2.45 -18.23
CA ASP A 98 15.64 -2.08 -17.84
C ASP A 98 16.00 -0.64 -18.25
N GLY A 99 14.98 0.24 -18.36
CA GLY A 99 15.15 1.65 -18.72
C GLY A 99 15.78 2.51 -17.61
N PRO A 100 15.94 3.82 -17.86
CA PRO A 100 16.37 4.74 -16.82
C PRO A 100 15.28 4.87 -15.74
N ALA A 101 15.71 4.87 -14.48
CA ALA A 101 14.84 5.19 -13.36
C ALA A 101 14.42 6.66 -13.43
N ILE A 102 13.13 6.92 -13.23
CA ILE A 102 12.56 8.27 -13.16
C ILE A 102 11.91 8.50 -11.80
N ASP A 103 11.91 9.75 -11.34
CA ASP A 103 11.17 10.13 -10.15
C ASP A 103 9.64 10.04 -10.40
N GLY A 104 8.91 9.58 -9.39
CA GLY A 104 7.47 9.56 -9.37
C GLY A 104 6.93 9.51 -7.94
N TRP A 105 5.62 9.33 -7.84
CA TRP A 105 4.90 9.30 -6.57
C TRP A 105 3.93 8.14 -6.54
N ILE A 106 3.84 7.45 -5.41
CA ILE A 106 2.63 6.71 -5.06
C ILE A 106 1.59 7.75 -4.63
N TYR A 107 0.41 7.69 -5.22
CA TYR A 107 -0.76 8.47 -4.85
C TYR A 107 -1.76 7.54 -4.15
N ARG A 108 -2.08 7.82 -2.89
CA ARG A 108 -3.05 7.03 -2.12
C ARG A 108 -4.17 7.91 -1.59
N PRO A 109 -5.37 7.86 -2.18
CA PRO A 109 -6.58 8.30 -1.49
C PRO A 109 -6.94 7.29 -0.39
N HIS A 110 -7.26 7.78 0.80
CA HIS A 110 -7.56 6.94 1.97
C HIS A 110 -8.99 6.42 1.93
N PRO A 111 -9.21 5.09 2.00
CA PRO A 111 -10.53 4.48 1.86
C PRO A 111 -11.53 4.93 2.94
N GLU A 112 -11.04 5.32 4.13
CA GLU A 112 -11.85 5.76 5.27
C GLU A 112 -12.64 7.04 4.96
N THR A 113 -12.09 7.88 4.09
CA THR A 113 -12.71 9.17 3.69
C THR A 113 -13.28 9.14 2.28
N LYS A 114 -12.89 8.15 1.47
CA LYS A 114 -13.31 8.01 0.08
C LYS A 114 -14.65 7.28 0.00
N GLN A 115 -15.72 8.01 -0.36
CA GLN A 115 -17.08 7.45 -0.44
C GLN A 115 -17.27 6.44 -1.57
N ARG A 116 -16.38 6.39 -2.58
CA ARG A 116 -16.54 5.59 -3.80
C ARG A 116 -15.24 4.86 -4.20
N HIS A 117 -15.38 3.61 -4.64
CA HIS A 117 -14.34 2.74 -5.20
C HIS A 117 -13.22 2.34 -4.22
N TRP A 118 -13.34 1.12 -3.70
CA TRP A 118 -12.29 0.41 -2.97
C TRP A 118 -11.24 -0.10 -3.97
N GLN A 119 -9.96 0.25 -3.78
CA GLN A 119 -8.87 -0.39 -4.51
C GLN A 119 -8.34 -1.60 -3.73
N PRO A 120 -8.00 -2.72 -4.39
CA PRO A 120 -7.37 -3.85 -3.73
C PRO A 120 -6.04 -3.45 -3.08
N ASP A 121 -5.69 -4.07 -1.95
CA ASP A 121 -4.40 -3.90 -1.26
C ASP A 121 -3.20 -4.31 -2.12
N SER A 122 -3.43 -5.00 -3.23
CA SER A 122 -2.42 -5.38 -4.22
C SER A 122 -2.15 -4.30 -5.27
N MET A 123 -2.86 -3.18 -5.25
CA MET A 123 -2.79 -2.15 -6.29
C MET A 123 -2.25 -0.83 -5.75
N LEU A 124 -1.39 -0.19 -6.54
CA LEU A 124 -0.94 1.19 -6.32
C LEU A 124 -1.36 2.07 -7.50
N GLU A 125 -1.74 3.31 -7.20
CA GLU A 125 -1.84 4.38 -8.19
C GLU A 125 -0.54 5.18 -8.20
N LEU A 126 0.10 5.32 -9.37
CA LEU A 126 1.35 6.07 -9.52
C LEU A 126 1.10 7.36 -10.30
N LEU A 127 1.71 8.45 -9.84
CA LEU A 127 1.83 9.71 -10.56
C LEU A 127 3.28 9.89 -11.01
N ALA A 128 3.47 10.26 -12.26
CA ALA A 128 4.78 10.48 -12.84
C ALA A 128 4.65 11.43 -14.04
N PRO A 129 5.77 11.96 -14.56
CA PRO A 129 5.78 12.59 -15.89
C PRO A 129 5.17 11.68 -16.96
N SER A 130 4.92 12.19 -18.17
CA SER A 130 4.47 11.31 -19.25
C SER A 130 5.53 10.23 -19.51
N LEU A 131 5.17 8.96 -19.32
CA LEU A 131 5.99 7.79 -19.66
C LEU A 131 5.50 7.16 -20.96
N PRO A 132 6.16 7.40 -22.11
CA PRO A 132 5.93 6.63 -23.32
C PRO A 132 6.20 5.14 -23.08
N GLY A 133 5.39 4.26 -23.66
CA GLY A 133 5.59 2.81 -23.57
C GLY A 133 4.86 2.11 -22.42
N VAL A 134 4.21 2.87 -21.51
CA VAL A 134 3.31 2.27 -20.51
C VAL A 134 2.07 1.74 -21.22
N VAL A 135 1.88 0.42 -21.18
CA VAL A 135 0.75 -0.28 -21.79
C VAL A 135 0.09 -1.20 -20.76
N THR A 136 -1.24 -1.34 -20.83
CA THR A 136 -1.96 -2.32 -20.01
C THR A 136 -1.43 -3.73 -20.30
N GLY A 137 -1.15 -4.49 -19.23
CA GLY A 137 -0.51 -5.81 -19.28
C GLY A 137 1.01 -5.78 -19.32
N GLY A 138 1.62 -4.59 -19.47
CA GLY A 138 3.07 -4.41 -19.41
C GLY A 138 3.63 -4.52 -17.99
N SER A 139 4.95 -4.69 -17.88
CA SER A 139 5.66 -4.73 -16.60
C SER A 139 6.22 -3.35 -16.25
N LEU A 140 6.18 -3.00 -14.97
CA LEU A 140 6.77 -1.77 -14.45
C LEU A 140 7.28 -2.04 -13.04
N SER A 141 8.48 -1.54 -12.74
CA SER A 141 9.10 -1.70 -11.42
C SER A 141 9.14 -0.38 -10.67
N ILE A 142 8.98 -0.45 -9.35
CA ILE A 142 9.11 0.69 -8.46
C ILE A 142 10.16 0.43 -7.37
N ARG A 143 10.76 1.51 -6.86
CA ARG A 143 11.65 1.48 -5.71
C ARG A 143 11.34 2.65 -4.78
N ASP A 144 11.33 2.41 -3.48
CA ASP A 144 11.40 3.47 -2.48
C ASP A 144 12.79 3.48 -1.82
N PRO A 145 13.60 4.52 -2.05
CA PRO A 145 14.91 4.67 -1.40
C PRO A 145 14.85 4.71 0.13
N ALA A 146 13.70 5.07 0.71
CA ALA A 146 13.51 5.19 2.16
C ALA A 146 12.94 3.91 2.81
N ASP A 147 12.77 2.83 2.03
CA ASP A 147 12.38 1.51 2.52
C ASP A 147 11.02 1.44 3.23
N ARG A 148 10.02 2.19 2.73
CA ARG A 148 8.68 2.31 3.34
C ARG A 148 7.59 1.52 2.63
N ILE A 149 7.99 0.73 1.63
CA ILE A 149 7.14 -0.14 0.85
C ILE A 149 7.49 -1.58 1.20
N ARG A 150 6.47 -2.39 1.46
CA ARG A 150 6.59 -3.84 1.57
C ARG A 150 5.62 -4.47 0.59
N VAL A 151 6.11 -5.42 -0.21
CA VAL A 151 5.26 -6.28 -1.04
C VAL A 151 5.31 -7.67 -0.43
N ILE A 152 4.19 -8.12 0.13
CA ILE A 152 4.12 -9.32 0.96
C ILE A 152 3.16 -10.34 0.36
N ASN A 153 3.52 -11.62 0.52
CA ASN A 153 2.57 -12.70 0.31
C ASN A 153 1.86 -12.97 1.64
N THR A 154 0.79 -12.21 1.90
CA THR A 154 0.04 -12.28 3.16
C THR A 154 -0.40 -13.71 3.45
N ALA A 155 -1.00 -14.43 2.49
CA ALA A 155 -1.44 -15.82 2.69
C ALA A 155 -0.29 -16.76 3.14
N ARG A 156 0.88 -16.65 2.50
CA ARG A 156 2.06 -17.44 2.87
C ARG A 156 2.59 -17.03 4.25
N LEU A 157 2.63 -15.74 4.55
CA LEU A 157 3.10 -15.24 5.84
C LEU A 157 2.20 -15.69 6.99
N ARG A 158 0.87 -15.63 6.81
CA ARG A 158 -0.11 -16.16 7.78
C ARG A 158 0.11 -17.65 8.04
N ALA A 159 0.28 -18.45 6.99
CA ALA A 159 0.53 -19.89 7.11
C ALA A 159 1.85 -20.21 7.86
N ARG A 160 2.94 -19.52 7.50
CA ARG A 160 4.24 -19.68 8.18
C ARG A 160 4.19 -19.24 9.64
N LEU A 161 3.48 -18.16 9.95
CA LEU A 161 3.32 -17.70 11.32
C LEU A 161 2.51 -18.70 12.15
N LEU A 162 1.43 -19.25 11.61
CA LEU A 162 0.64 -20.28 12.29
C LEU A 162 1.49 -21.53 12.59
N GLU A 163 2.29 -21.98 11.62
CA GLU A 163 3.25 -23.08 11.80
C GLU A 163 4.31 -22.75 12.86
N PHE A 164 4.86 -21.54 12.85
CA PHE A 164 5.81 -21.09 13.87
C PHE A 164 5.20 -21.11 15.28
N LEU A 165 3.95 -20.64 15.42
CA LEU A 165 3.24 -20.62 16.70
C LEU A 165 2.98 -22.02 17.24
N LYS A 166 2.74 -23.03 16.38
CA LYS A 166 2.56 -24.43 16.80
C LYS A 166 3.64 -24.88 17.78
N PHE A 167 4.91 -24.67 17.45
CA PHE A 167 6.02 -25.10 18.30
C PHE A 167 6.15 -24.27 19.57
N ARG A 168 5.76 -22.99 19.55
CA ARG A 168 5.81 -22.10 20.71
C ARG A 168 4.71 -22.44 21.71
N VAL A 169 3.48 -22.64 21.23
CA VAL A 169 2.33 -23.01 22.06
C VAL A 169 2.54 -24.40 22.66
N LEU A 170 2.96 -25.40 21.89
CA LEU A 170 3.19 -26.75 22.43
C LEU A 170 4.31 -26.80 23.48
N ALA A 171 5.29 -25.88 23.41
CA ALA A 171 6.37 -25.80 24.39
C ALA A 171 6.01 -25.05 25.69
N SER A 172 4.98 -24.21 25.68
CA SER A 172 4.65 -23.31 26.82
C SER A 172 3.17 -23.28 27.23
N GLN A 173 2.33 -24.07 26.54
CA GLN A 173 0.89 -24.28 26.78
C GLN A 173 0.12 -22.98 27.08
N GLY A 174 -0.76 -22.98 28.09
CA GLY A 174 -1.70 -21.89 28.37
C GLY A 174 -1.05 -20.55 28.76
N LEU A 175 0.20 -20.56 29.23
CA LEU A 175 0.94 -19.34 29.60
C LEU A 175 1.40 -18.53 28.39
N PHE A 176 1.53 -19.17 27.21
CA PHE A 176 1.97 -18.49 25.99
C PHE A 176 1.07 -17.30 25.64
N PHE A 177 -0.24 -17.55 25.62
CA PHE A 177 -1.21 -16.55 25.16
C PHE A 177 -1.33 -15.40 26.16
N GLN A 178 -1.30 -15.67 27.46
CA GLN A 178 -1.31 -14.64 28.51
C GLN A 178 -0.12 -13.68 28.39
N ASN A 179 1.06 -14.21 28.06
CA ASN A 179 2.28 -13.42 27.90
C ASN A 179 2.38 -12.69 26.55
N THR A 180 1.45 -12.91 25.63
CA THR A 180 1.43 -12.32 24.29
C THR A 180 0.13 -11.58 23.98
N GLU A 181 -0.56 -11.07 25.02
CA GLU A 181 -1.75 -10.25 24.86
C GLU A 181 -1.41 -8.77 24.57
N GLY A 182 -2.25 -8.14 23.74
CA GLY A 182 -2.12 -6.72 23.40
C GLY A 182 -0.75 -6.36 22.81
N ASN A 183 -0.13 -5.30 23.34
CA ASN A 183 1.12 -4.74 22.83
C ASN A 183 2.32 -5.70 22.96
N HIS A 184 2.32 -6.60 23.95
CA HIS A 184 3.38 -7.59 24.14
C HIS A 184 3.54 -8.52 22.94
N ARG A 185 2.46 -8.73 22.16
CA ARG A 185 2.48 -9.56 20.95
C ARG A 185 3.47 -9.04 19.92
N ARG A 186 3.40 -7.76 19.57
CA ARG A 186 4.25 -7.17 18.52
C ARG A 186 5.70 -7.06 19.00
N GLU A 187 5.91 -6.76 20.28
CA GLU A 187 7.26 -6.76 20.88
C GLU A 187 7.89 -8.14 20.81
N TRP A 188 7.14 -9.18 21.20
CA TRP A 188 7.60 -10.57 21.12
C TRP A 188 7.89 -11.00 19.69
N LEU A 189 6.99 -10.70 18.75
CA LEU A 189 7.18 -10.97 17.32
C LEU A 189 8.43 -10.25 16.78
N GLY A 190 8.65 -8.99 17.16
CA GLY A 190 9.85 -8.25 16.77
C GLY A 190 11.14 -8.94 17.20
N ALA A 191 11.14 -9.61 18.36
CA ALA A 191 12.30 -10.33 18.87
C ALA A 191 12.50 -11.70 18.20
N CYS A 192 11.44 -12.47 17.93
CA CYS A 192 11.58 -13.87 17.53
C CYS A 192 11.12 -14.22 16.11
N TYR A 193 10.30 -13.38 15.48
CA TYR A 193 9.74 -13.59 14.15
C TYR A 193 9.36 -12.25 13.46
N PRO A 194 10.34 -11.36 13.20
CA PRO A 194 10.09 -9.97 12.82
C PRO A 194 9.32 -9.81 11.50
N GLU A 195 9.38 -10.78 10.58
CA GLU A 195 8.61 -10.75 9.32
C GLU A 195 7.09 -10.74 9.56
N ALA A 196 6.59 -11.24 10.70
CA ALA A 196 5.16 -11.17 11.02
C ALA A 196 4.67 -9.75 11.33
N LEU A 197 5.57 -8.78 11.56
CA LEU A 197 5.19 -7.40 11.80
C LEU A 197 4.64 -6.69 10.54
N ASP A 198 4.81 -7.30 9.37
CA ASP A 198 4.18 -6.84 8.12
C ASP A 198 2.68 -7.18 8.06
N LEU A 199 2.19 -8.06 8.94
CA LEU A 199 0.76 -8.32 9.10
C LEU A 199 0.09 -7.21 9.94
N GLY A 200 -1.14 -6.86 9.55
CA GLY A 200 -1.98 -5.96 10.33
C GLY A 200 -2.53 -6.63 11.59
N ASP A 201 -3.01 -5.81 12.53
CA ASP A 201 -3.48 -6.33 13.83
C ASP A 201 -4.63 -7.32 13.70
N GLN A 202 -5.56 -7.09 12.76
CA GLN A 202 -6.66 -8.02 12.47
C GLN A 202 -6.15 -9.41 12.04
N ASP A 203 -5.10 -9.46 11.21
CA ASP A 203 -4.51 -10.73 10.77
C ASP A 203 -3.82 -11.44 11.93
N LEU A 204 -3.08 -10.69 12.74
CA LEU A 204 -2.42 -11.23 13.92
C LEU A 204 -3.45 -11.77 14.92
N ASP A 205 -4.57 -11.08 15.14
CA ASP A 205 -5.65 -11.52 16.03
C ASP A 205 -6.31 -12.82 15.54
N GLN A 206 -6.58 -12.92 14.24
CA GLN A 206 -7.14 -14.13 13.65
C GLN A 206 -6.19 -15.32 13.81
N ILE A 207 -4.90 -15.13 13.53
CA ILE A 207 -3.89 -16.17 13.66
C ILE A 207 -3.72 -16.59 15.12
N TRP A 208 -3.71 -15.65 16.07
CA TRP A 208 -3.63 -15.97 17.50
C TRP A 208 -4.85 -16.78 17.96
N SER A 209 -6.05 -16.36 17.55
CA SER A 209 -7.30 -17.07 17.86
C SER A 209 -7.30 -18.48 17.28
N GLN A 210 -6.83 -18.62 16.04
CA GLN A 210 -6.69 -19.91 15.38
C GLN A 210 -5.65 -20.80 16.07
N ALA A 211 -4.47 -20.26 16.40
CA ALA A 211 -3.42 -20.98 17.11
C ALA A 211 -3.91 -21.46 18.49
N LYS A 212 -4.66 -20.62 19.22
CA LYS A 212 -5.27 -21.00 20.49
C LYS A 212 -6.22 -22.17 20.29
N SER A 213 -7.17 -22.04 19.36
CA SER A 213 -8.13 -23.11 19.06
C SER A 213 -7.50 -24.43 18.58
N LEU A 214 -6.36 -24.40 17.89
CA LEU A 214 -5.73 -25.59 17.32
C LEU A 214 -4.72 -26.26 18.25
N TYR A 215 -4.07 -25.51 19.13
CA TYR A 215 -2.88 -25.95 19.85
C TYR A 215 -3.01 -25.93 21.38
N THR A 216 -4.13 -25.49 21.94
CA THR A 216 -4.45 -25.73 23.35
C THR A 216 -5.40 -26.92 23.46
N GLU A 217 -5.13 -27.84 24.38
CA GLU A 217 -6.10 -28.86 24.80
C GLU A 217 -7.22 -28.17 25.60
N ASP A 218 -8.47 -28.65 25.47
CA ASP A 218 -9.61 -28.20 26.29
C ASP A 218 -9.37 -28.45 27.80
#